data_AF-A0A5C8J7R0-F1
#
_entry.id   AF-A0A5C8J7R0-F1
#
_cell.length_a   1.000
_cell.length_b   1.000
_cell.length_c   1.000
_cell.angle_alpha   90.00
_cell.angle_beta   90.00
_cell.angle_gamma   90.00
#
_symmetry.space_group_name_H-M   'P 1'
#
loop_
_entity.id
_entity.type
_entity.pdbx_description
1 polymer ?
#
loop_
_entity_poly.entity_id
_entity_poly.type
_entity_poly.pdbx_seq_one_letter_code
_entity_poly.pdbx_strand_id
1 'polypeptide(L)'
;MKRFAVASAWLAAFLLVIPTAGLAVAASSLHEPAAFLGWYLVLLALAYILGLIPLALIGLSPDWLRALVTAIAMYVIALATPLTTAMASFPIHVIRCGGLPLVATNFAAAYSYRMPGSDFYVVTPLDSRFFCTENEARAARYHRWPEP
;
A
#
# COMPACT_ATOMS: atom_id res chain seq x y z
N MET A 1 -30.63 -0.20 -4.87
CA MET A 1 -29.62 0.25 -3.90
C MET A 1 -29.13 -0.90 -3.02
N LYS A 2 -29.93 -1.66 -2.25
CA LYS A 2 -29.39 -2.65 -1.27
C LYS A 2 -28.34 -3.72 -1.73
N ARG A 3 -28.45 -4.48 -2.84
CA ARG A 3 -27.31 -5.32 -3.31
C ARG A 3 -26.16 -4.46 -3.88
N PHE A 4 -26.47 -3.27 -4.41
CA PHE A 4 -25.51 -2.17 -4.58
C PHE A 4 -25.16 -1.48 -3.23
N ALA A 5 -25.30 -2.13 -2.08
CA ALA A 5 -24.66 -1.73 -0.81
C ALA A 5 -23.66 -2.81 -0.33
N VAL A 6 -23.67 -3.99 -0.97
CA VAL A 6 -22.84 -5.15 -0.60
C VAL A 6 -21.77 -5.41 -1.65
N ALA A 7 -22.16 -5.69 -2.89
CA ALA A 7 -21.33 -6.40 -3.85
C ALA A 7 -20.08 -5.65 -4.37
N SER A 8 -19.88 -4.38 -3.97
CA SER A 8 -18.61 -3.70 -4.21
C SER A 8 -18.01 -2.98 -3.00
N ALA A 9 -18.66 -2.98 -1.83
CA ALA A 9 -17.93 -2.94 -0.55
C ALA A 9 -16.99 -4.16 -0.47
N TRP A 10 -17.47 -5.31 -0.98
CA TRP A 10 -16.66 -6.49 -1.28
C TRP A 10 -15.55 -6.22 -2.31
N LEU A 11 -15.84 -5.60 -3.46
CA LEU A 11 -14.85 -5.28 -4.50
C LEU A 11 -13.76 -4.30 -4.01
N ALA A 12 -14.07 -3.38 -3.07
CA ALA A 12 -13.06 -2.57 -2.39
C ALA A 12 -12.27 -3.33 -1.33
N ALA A 13 -12.92 -4.14 -0.50
CA ALA A 13 -12.21 -5.06 0.39
C ALA A 13 -11.23 -5.93 -0.42
N PHE A 14 -11.62 -6.36 -1.62
CA PHE A 14 -10.76 -7.03 -2.59
C PHE A 14 -9.56 -6.21 -3.04
N LEU A 15 -9.80 -5.01 -3.58
CA LEU A 15 -8.76 -4.13 -4.11
C LEU A 15 -7.79 -3.60 -3.03
N LEU A 16 -8.13 -3.74 -1.74
CA LEU A 16 -7.29 -3.35 -0.60
C LEU A 16 -6.61 -4.53 0.10
N VAL A 17 -7.33 -5.62 0.35
CA VAL A 17 -6.81 -6.78 1.07
C VAL A 17 -5.82 -7.56 0.20
N ILE A 18 -6.01 -7.62 -1.12
CA ILE A 18 -5.06 -8.33 -2.01
C ILE A 18 -3.67 -7.65 -2.04
N PRO A 19 -3.52 -6.31 -2.25
CA PRO A 19 -2.20 -5.69 -2.20
C PRO A 19 -1.55 -5.69 -0.81
N THR A 20 -2.34 -5.51 0.25
CA THR A 20 -1.80 -5.49 1.63
C THR A 20 -1.36 -6.88 2.10
N ALA A 21 -2.13 -7.93 1.81
CA ALA A 21 -1.70 -9.31 2.03
C ALA A 21 -0.46 -9.64 1.19
N GLY A 22 -0.44 -9.25 -0.10
CA GLY A 22 0.72 -9.45 -0.98
C GLY A 22 2.00 -8.82 -0.43
N LEU A 23 1.94 -7.56 0.04
CA LEU A 23 3.08 -6.84 0.61
C LEU A 23 3.52 -7.40 1.97
N ALA A 24 2.59 -7.70 2.88
CA ALA A 24 2.91 -8.25 4.20
C ALA A 24 3.53 -9.66 4.10
N VAL A 25 3.08 -10.45 3.13
CA VAL A 25 3.59 -11.80 2.88
C VAL A 25 4.94 -11.71 2.16
N ALA A 26 5.09 -10.89 1.11
CA ALA A 26 6.39 -10.68 0.43
C ALA A 26 7.49 -10.12 1.34
N ALA A 27 7.13 -9.42 2.42
CA ALA A 27 8.09 -8.95 3.43
C ALA A 27 8.60 -10.04 4.39
N SER A 28 7.97 -11.22 4.45
CA SER A 28 8.27 -12.25 5.45
C SER A 28 8.95 -13.53 4.92
N SER A 29 8.89 -13.84 3.62
CA SER A 29 9.62 -14.99 3.04
C SER A 29 10.74 -14.56 2.07
N LEU A 30 11.95 -14.39 2.63
CA LEU A 30 13.20 -14.22 1.88
C LEU A 30 14.04 -15.52 1.84
N HIS A 31 13.49 -16.66 2.27
CA HIS A 31 14.22 -17.94 2.38
C HIS A 31 13.71 -19.04 1.44
N GLU A 32 12.39 -19.19 1.25
CA GLU A 32 11.83 -20.24 0.38
C GLU A 32 10.77 -19.68 -0.60
N PRO A 33 11.17 -19.32 -1.84
CA PRO A 33 10.27 -18.67 -2.80
C PRO A 33 9.22 -19.64 -3.39
N ALA A 34 9.46 -20.95 -3.39
CA ALA A 34 8.53 -21.93 -3.98
C ALA A 34 7.31 -22.20 -3.09
N ALA A 35 7.51 -22.46 -1.80
CA ALA A 35 6.41 -22.62 -0.83
C ALA A 35 5.60 -21.32 -0.69
N PHE A 36 6.29 -20.19 -0.73
CA PHE A 36 5.71 -18.85 -0.79
C PHE A 36 4.78 -18.67 -2.00
N LEU A 37 5.28 -18.97 -3.21
CA LEU A 37 4.49 -18.85 -4.45
C LEU A 37 3.26 -19.75 -4.42
N GLY A 38 3.39 -20.98 -3.90
CA GLY A 38 2.26 -21.91 -3.71
C GLY A 38 1.15 -21.32 -2.83
N TRP A 39 1.49 -20.84 -1.63
CA TRP A 39 0.50 -20.22 -0.73
C TRP A 39 -0.07 -18.91 -1.28
N TYR A 40 0.75 -18.09 -1.95
CA TYR A 40 0.28 -16.87 -2.61
C TYR A 40 -0.73 -17.19 -3.72
N LEU A 41 -0.47 -18.20 -4.57
CA LEU A 41 -1.40 -18.64 -5.60
C LEU A 41 -2.68 -19.23 -5.03
N VAL A 42 -2.61 -19.99 -3.92
CA VAL A 42 -3.81 -20.49 -3.21
C VAL A 42 -4.65 -19.32 -2.69
N LEU A 43 -4.04 -18.34 -2.02
CA LEU A 43 -4.73 -17.15 -1.50
C LEU A 43 -5.33 -16.31 -2.63
N LEU A 44 -4.62 -16.15 -3.75
CA LEU A 44 -5.08 -15.40 -4.92
C LEU A 44 -6.22 -16.13 -5.64
N ALA A 45 -6.20 -17.46 -5.71
CA ALA A 45 -7.30 -18.27 -6.25
C ALA A 45 -8.54 -18.26 -5.34
N LEU A 46 -8.35 -18.38 -4.00
CA LEU A 46 -9.42 -18.25 -3.02
C LEU A 46 -10.08 -16.88 -3.10
N ALA A 47 -9.27 -15.83 -3.20
CA ALA A 47 -9.74 -14.48 -3.47
C ALA A 47 -10.51 -14.44 -4.80
N TYR A 48 -9.93 -14.87 -5.93
CA TYR A 48 -10.61 -14.83 -7.23
C TYR A 48 -12.00 -15.49 -7.20
N ILE A 49 -12.15 -16.64 -6.53
CA ILE A 49 -13.45 -17.31 -6.31
C ILE A 49 -14.39 -16.45 -5.43
N LEU A 50 -13.90 -15.93 -4.29
CA LEU A 50 -14.65 -15.01 -3.41
C LEU A 50 -15.02 -13.68 -4.07
N GLY A 51 -14.32 -13.27 -5.14
CA GLY A 51 -14.64 -12.09 -5.95
C GLY A 51 -15.64 -12.37 -7.08
N LEU A 52 -15.62 -13.59 -7.64
CA LEU A 52 -16.62 -14.02 -8.64
C LEU A 52 -18.03 -14.16 -8.05
N ILE A 53 -18.16 -14.59 -6.78
CA ILE A 53 -19.46 -14.73 -6.10
C ILE A 53 -20.25 -13.40 -6.06
N PRO A 54 -19.72 -12.27 -5.53
CA PRO A 54 -20.41 -10.98 -5.57
C PRO A 54 -20.56 -10.43 -7.00
N LEU A 55 -19.66 -10.76 -7.93
CA LEU A 55 -19.78 -10.35 -9.34
C LEU A 55 -20.95 -11.05 -10.05
N ALA A 56 -21.17 -12.34 -9.79
CA ALA A 56 -22.35 -13.08 -10.25
C ALA A 56 -23.64 -12.54 -9.64
N LEU A 57 -23.62 -12.19 -8.34
CA LEU A 57 -24.75 -11.54 -7.65
C LEU A 57 -25.03 -10.12 -8.16
N ILE A 58 -24.03 -9.43 -8.71
CA ILE A 58 -24.13 -8.17 -9.48
C ILE A 58 -24.82 -8.41 -10.84
N GLY A 59 -24.54 -9.53 -11.51
CA GLY A 59 -25.21 -9.91 -12.75
C GLY A 59 -26.73 -9.93 -12.58
N LEU A 60 -27.23 -10.55 -11.51
CA LEU A 60 -28.66 -10.65 -11.17
C LEU A 60 -29.19 -9.48 -10.31
N SER A 61 -28.65 -8.26 -10.45
CA SER A 61 -29.19 -7.06 -9.77
C SER A 61 -29.56 -5.91 -10.72
N PRO A 62 -30.71 -5.22 -10.50
CA PRO A 62 -31.14 -4.07 -11.33
C PRO A 62 -30.29 -2.81 -11.05
N ASP A 63 -30.23 -1.82 -11.95
CA ASP A 63 -29.14 -0.82 -11.98
C ASP A 63 -29.13 0.29 -10.91
N TRP A 64 -30.19 0.44 -10.12
CA TRP A 64 -30.09 1.16 -8.84
C TRP A 64 -29.42 0.30 -7.75
N LEU A 65 -29.39 -1.02 -7.93
CA LEU A 65 -29.03 -2.14 -7.05
C LEU A 65 -27.84 -3.01 -7.59
N ARG A 66 -27.28 -2.64 -8.74
CA ARG A 66 -25.80 -2.55 -9.15
C ARG A 66 -23.95 -0.25 -8.44
N ALA A 67 -24.12 1.09 -8.76
CA ALA A 67 -23.38 2.32 -8.49
C ALA A 67 -23.29 2.73 -7.01
N LEU A 68 -24.32 2.43 -6.18
CA LEU A 68 -24.23 2.75 -4.75
C LEU A 68 -23.05 2.00 -4.09
N VAL A 69 -22.67 0.80 -4.55
CA VAL A 69 -21.45 0.17 -4.03
C VAL A 69 -20.22 0.60 -4.76
N THR A 70 -20.24 0.92 -6.05
CA THR A 70 -19.01 1.47 -6.63
C THR A 70 -18.64 2.80 -5.95
N ALA A 71 -19.62 3.57 -5.45
CA ALA A 71 -19.39 4.68 -4.51
C ALA A 71 -18.80 4.22 -3.16
N ILE A 72 -19.44 3.28 -2.44
CA ILE A 72 -18.91 2.75 -1.17
C ILE A 72 -17.51 2.11 -1.35
N ALA A 73 -17.23 1.54 -2.52
CA ALA A 73 -15.97 0.93 -2.86
C ALA A 73 -14.89 1.98 -2.98
N MET A 74 -15.09 2.96 -3.85
CA MET A 74 -14.13 4.03 -4.07
C MET A 74 -13.91 4.82 -2.77
N TYR A 75 -14.92 4.96 -1.91
CA TYR A 75 -14.78 5.55 -0.59
C TYR A 75 -13.88 4.72 0.36
N VAL A 76 -14.14 3.42 0.48
CA VAL A 76 -13.32 2.52 1.33
C VAL A 76 -11.89 2.39 0.78
N ILE A 77 -11.72 2.33 -0.55
CA ILE A 77 -10.42 2.38 -1.23
C ILE A 77 -9.71 3.69 -0.86
N ALA A 78 -10.31 4.85 -1.10
CA ALA A 78 -9.72 6.15 -0.83
C ALA A 78 -9.33 6.36 0.65
N LEU A 79 -10.07 5.77 1.59
CA LEU A 79 -9.74 5.80 3.03
C LEU A 79 -8.54 4.92 3.39
N ALA A 80 -8.41 3.75 2.78
CA ALA A 80 -7.34 2.81 3.08
C ALA A 80 -6.05 3.04 2.25
N THR A 81 -6.14 3.67 1.08
CA THR A 81 -4.98 4.05 0.25
C THR A 81 -3.93 4.85 1.03
N PRO A 82 -4.23 5.95 1.76
CA PRO A 82 -3.20 6.68 2.49
C PRO A 82 -2.55 5.83 3.59
N LEU A 83 -3.32 4.97 4.27
CA LEU A 83 -2.83 4.11 5.37
C LEU A 83 -1.77 3.09 4.93
N THR A 84 -1.70 2.73 3.65
CA THR A 84 -0.66 1.84 3.10
C THR A 84 0.53 2.58 2.50
N THR A 85 0.44 3.90 2.29
CA THR A 85 1.57 4.71 1.81
C THR A 85 2.52 5.09 2.92
N ALA A 86 3.81 5.23 2.59
CA ALA A 86 4.80 5.73 3.54
C ALA A 86 4.42 7.11 4.12
N MET A 87 3.74 7.96 3.34
CA MET A 87 3.31 9.29 3.78
C MET A 87 2.53 9.29 5.11
N ALA A 88 1.67 8.29 5.36
CA ALA A 88 0.95 8.18 6.64
C ALA A 88 1.86 7.93 7.85
N SER A 89 3.06 7.36 7.63
CA SER A 89 4.06 7.15 8.67
C SER A 89 4.97 8.37 8.92
N PHE A 90 4.95 9.40 8.06
CA PHE A 90 5.82 10.56 8.20
C PHE A 90 5.58 11.35 9.50
N PRO A 91 4.33 11.70 9.91
CA PRO A 91 4.09 12.40 11.17
C PRO A 91 4.55 11.60 12.40
N ILE A 92 4.43 10.26 12.35
CA ILE A 92 4.90 9.36 13.40
C ILE A 92 6.43 9.42 13.52
N HIS A 93 7.15 9.49 12.39
CA HIS A 93 8.59 9.67 12.38
C HIS A 93 9.02 11.07 12.82
N VAL A 94 8.28 12.14 12.48
CA VAL A 94 8.56 13.49 12.99
C VAL A 94 8.52 13.53 14.53
N ILE A 95 7.50 12.91 15.13
CA ILE A 95 7.38 12.79 16.59
C ILE A 95 8.51 11.93 17.15
N ARG A 96 8.77 10.75 16.54
CA ARG A 96 9.78 9.79 17.01
C ARG A 96 11.22 10.33 16.95
N CYS A 97 11.55 11.11 15.93
CA CYS A 97 12.89 11.67 15.73
C CYS A 97 13.08 13.03 16.43
N GLY A 98 12.03 13.60 17.05
CA GLY A 98 12.08 14.92 17.68
C GLY A 98 12.25 16.09 16.70
N GLY A 99 11.94 15.88 15.41
CA GLY A 99 12.23 16.80 14.33
C GLY A 99 11.97 16.18 12.95
N LEU A 100 12.28 16.90 11.88
CA LEU A 100 12.13 16.39 10.51
C LEU A 100 13.06 15.18 10.26
N PRO A 101 12.54 14.02 9.83
CA PRO A 101 13.36 12.85 9.53
C PRO A 101 14.00 12.96 8.14
N LEU A 102 15.04 12.14 7.89
CA LEU A 102 15.52 11.87 6.53
C LEU A 102 14.41 11.18 5.72
N VAL A 103 14.22 11.60 4.48
CA VAL A 103 13.20 11.07 3.56
C VAL A 103 13.88 10.17 2.54
N ALA A 104 13.50 8.89 2.47
CA ALA A 104 14.25 7.89 1.69
C ALA A 104 13.37 7.10 0.71
N THR A 105 13.82 7.02 -0.55
CA THR A 105 13.16 6.29 -1.64
C THR A 105 14.04 5.16 -2.19
N ASN A 106 13.41 4.04 -2.54
CA ASN A 106 13.98 2.96 -3.35
C ASN A 106 13.32 2.87 -4.74
N PHE A 107 12.54 3.88 -5.13
CA PHE A 107 11.91 3.96 -6.45
C PHE A 107 12.98 3.89 -7.56
N ALA A 108 12.66 3.19 -8.66
CA ALA A 108 13.61 2.88 -9.74
C ALA A 108 14.96 2.28 -9.28
N ALA A 109 14.97 1.59 -8.13
CA ALA A 109 16.17 1.08 -7.46
C ALA A 109 17.21 2.17 -7.08
N ALA A 110 16.79 3.43 -6.94
CA ALA A 110 17.67 4.56 -6.65
C ALA A 110 18.18 4.61 -5.19
N TYR A 111 17.68 3.77 -4.27
CA TYR A 111 18.11 3.61 -2.85
C TYR A 111 18.80 4.84 -2.23
N SER A 112 18.08 5.94 -2.13
CA SER A 112 18.62 7.27 -1.82
C SER A 112 17.80 8.00 -0.75
N TYR A 113 18.45 8.85 0.05
CA TYR A 113 17.81 9.70 1.06
C TYR A 113 18.12 11.19 0.88
N ARG A 114 17.21 12.04 1.36
CA ARG A 114 17.25 13.50 1.32
C ARG A 114 17.16 14.06 2.74
N MET A 115 17.92 15.11 3.02
CA MET A 115 18.08 15.67 4.37
C MET A 115 17.15 16.87 4.60
N PRO A 116 16.61 17.05 5.82
CA PRO A 116 15.94 18.29 6.19
C PRO A 116 16.82 19.50 5.89
N GLY A 117 16.28 20.48 5.14
CA GLY A 117 16.98 21.71 4.80
C GLY A 117 17.75 21.71 3.47
N SER A 118 17.74 20.62 2.68
CA SER A 118 18.15 20.72 1.26
C SER A 118 16.97 21.04 0.34
N ASP A 119 17.26 21.69 -0.79
CA ASP A 119 16.25 22.25 -1.72
C ASP A 119 15.27 21.19 -2.28
N PHE A 120 15.66 19.92 -2.23
CA PHE A 120 14.87 18.77 -2.70
C PHE A 120 14.14 18.02 -1.59
N TYR A 121 14.06 18.57 -0.37
CA TYR A 121 13.34 17.97 0.76
C TYR A 121 11.81 18.03 0.57
N VAL A 122 11.25 17.02 -0.10
CA VAL A 122 9.81 16.86 -0.30
C VAL A 122 9.37 15.42 -0.09
N VAL A 123 8.36 15.19 0.76
CA VAL A 123 7.77 13.87 0.96
C VAL A 123 6.80 13.56 -0.17
N THR A 124 6.94 12.39 -0.79
CA THR A 124 6.14 11.93 -1.94
C THR A 124 5.52 10.55 -1.69
N PRO A 125 4.50 10.13 -2.47
CA PRO A 125 4.01 8.75 -2.43
C PRO A 125 5.03 7.69 -2.91
N LEU A 126 6.15 8.12 -3.51
CA LEU A 126 7.23 7.26 -3.99
C LEU A 126 8.37 7.12 -2.97
N ASP A 127 8.30 7.84 -1.85
CA ASP A 127 9.18 7.59 -0.71
C ASP A 127 8.77 6.32 0.02
N SER A 128 9.77 5.62 0.55
CA SER A 128 9.67 4.22 0.98
C SER A 128 9.88 4.04 2.48
N ARG A 129 10.73 4.89 3.08
CA ARG A 129 11.14 4.85 4.49
C ARG A 129 11.52 6.26 4.97
N PHE A 130 11.55 6.40 6.29
CA PHE A 130 12.09 7.56 6.98
C PHE A 130 13.12 7.09 8.02
N PHE A 131 14.14 7.89 8.26
CA PHE A 131 15.21 7.59 9.22
C PHE A 131 15.46 8.82 10.11
N CYS A 132 15.82 8.61 11.38
CA CYS A 132 16.15 9.71 12.28
C CYS A 132 17.59 10.20 12.09
N THR A 133 18.49 9.35 11.59
CA THR A 133 19.92 9.68 11.41
C THR A 133 20.49 9.16 10.09
N GLU A 134 21.55 9.80 9.58
CA GLU A 134 22.28 9.29 8.39
C GLU A 134 22.86 7.89 8.62
N ASN A 135 23.23 7.57 9.86
CA ASN A 135 23.79 6.27 10.21
C ASN A 135 22.78 5.14 10.01
N GLU A 136 21.50 5.36 10.37
CA GLU A 136 20.41 4.43 10.06
C GLU A 136 20.21 4.25 8.55
N ALA A 137 20.18 5.36 7.80
CA ALA A 137 19.97 5.33 6.35
C ALA A 137 21.12 4.60 5.62
N ARG A 138 22.37 4.90 5.99
CA ARG A 138 23.58 4.25 5.45
C ARG A 138 23.65 2.78 5.86
N ALA A 139 23.30 2.42 7.09
CA ALA A 139 23.21 1.02 7.52
C ALA A 139 22.12 0.24 6.76
N ALA A 140 21.01 0.90 6.41
CA ALA A 140 19.98 0.36 5.52
C ALA A 140 20.35 0.38 4.02
N ARG A 141 21.61 0.70 3.68
CA ARG A 141 22.19 0.80 2.32
C ARG A 141 21.62 1.90 1.42
N TYR A 142 21.05 2.96 2.01
CA TYR A 142 20.65 4.15 1.25
C TYR A 142 21.84 5.13 1.16
N HIS A 143 22.04 5.72 -0.02
CA HIS A 143 23.04 6.77 -0.24
C HIS A 143 22.41 8.17 -0.17
N ARG A 144 23.22 9.23 0.02
CA ARG A 144 22.71 10.60 -0.04
C ARG A 144 22.33 10.92 -1.49
N TRP A 145 21.16 11.51 -1.72
CA TRP A 145 20.79 12.03 -3.04
C TRP A 145 21.83 13.07 -3.51
N PRO A 146 22.25 13.07 -4.79
CA PRO A 146 23.18 14.06 -5.30
C PRO A 146 22.52 15.46 -5.32
N GLU A 147 23.07 16.35 -4.50
CA GLU A 147 22.77 17.78 -4.55
C GLU A 147 23.64 18.42 -5.67
N PRO A 148 23.08 19.32 -6.50
CA PRO A 148 23.76 19.91 -7.67
C PRO A 148 24.73 21.04 -7.32
#